data_AF-A0A1B7NBJ3-F1
#
_entry.id   AF-A0A1B7NBJ3-F1
#
_cell.length_a   1.000
_cell.length_b   1.000
_cell.length_c   1.000
_cell.angle_alpha   90.00
_cell.angle_beta   90.00
_cell.angle_gamma   90.00
#
_symmetry.space_group_name_H-M   'P 1'
#
loop_
_entity.id
_entity.type
_entity.pdbx_description
1 polymer ?
#
loop_
_entity_poly.entity_id
_entity_poly.type
_entity_poly.pdbx_seq_one_letter_code
_entity_poly.pdbx_strand_id
1 'polypeptide(L)' 'MAPKLPPQARRLRTIIITVPIMGATAYVLYERLVLGKPQRTLPRETPQPLSKTNDLLPENSNAGSER' A
#
# COMPACT_ATOMS: atom_id res chain seq x y z
N MET A 1 17.95 8.97 35.44
CA MET A 1 17.83 7.49 35.43
C MET A 1 16.37 7.13 35.61
N ALA A 2 15.77 6.37 34.69
CA ALA A 2 14.36 5.99 34.81
C ALA A 2 14.17 4.98 35.96
N PRO A 3 13.15 5.14 36.83
CA PRO A 3 12.88 4.20 37.91
C PRO A 3 12.65 2.79 37.36
N LYS A 4 13.29 1.78 37.97
CA LYS A 4 13.17 0.39 37.56
C LYS A 4 11.75 -0.09 37.94
N LEU A 5 10.83 -0.09 36.96
CA LEU A 5 9.45 -0.51 37.16
C LEU A 5 9.40 -1.91 37.80
N PRO A 6 8.55 -2.12 38.83
CA PRO A 6 8.39 -3.41 39.49
C PRO A 6 7.94 -4.47 38.46
N PRO A 7 8.30 -5.76 38.64
CA PRO A 7 8.03 -6.80 37.66
C PRO A 7 6.56 -6.91 37.23
N GLN A 8 5.62 -6.69 38.15
CA GLN A 8 4.19 -6.63 37.85
C GLN A 8 3.81 -5.48 36.91
N ALA A 9 4.34 -4.28 37.12
CA ALA A 9 4.04 -3.13 36.27
C ALA A 9 4.56 -3.31 34.85
N ARG A 10 5.68 -4.02 34.68
CA ARG A 10 6.20 -4.38 33.35
C ARG A 10 5.25 -5.32 32.61
N ARG A 11 4.75 -6.36 33.30
CA ARG A 11 3.77 -7.29 32.73
C ARG A 11 2.48 -6.58 32.34
N LEU A 12 1.96 -5.72 33.22
CA LEU A 12 0.77 -4.92 32.94
C LEU A 12 0.96 -4.02 31.71
N ARG A 13 2.12 -3.35 31.59
CA ARG A 13 2.45 -2.56 30.41
C ARG A 13 2.44 -3.39 29.13
N THR A 14 3.00 -4.60 29.16
CA THR A 14 2.92 -5.52 28.01
C THR A 14 1.48 -5.83 27.66
N ILE A 15 0.66 -6.23 28.64
CA ILE A 15 -0.76 -6.57 28.43
C ILE A 15 -1.53 -5.39 27.83
N ILE A 16 -1.35 -4.18 28.38
CA ILE A 16 -2.00 -2.96 27.91
C ILE A 16 -1.64 -2.65 26.46
N ILE A 17 -0.45 -3.04 25.99
CA ILE A 17 0.00 -2.81 24.61
C ILE A 17 -0.46 -3.97 23.69
N THR A 18 -0.32 -5.22 24.12
CA THR A 18 -0.54 -6.38 23.25
C THR A 18 -2.03 -6.67 23.05
N VAL A 19 -2.86 -6.52 24.08
CA VAL A 19 -4.29 -6.84 24.01
C VAL A 19 -5.02 -5.98 22.98
N PRO A 20 -4.82 -4.64 22.89
CA PRO A 20 -5.46 -3.83 21.85
C PRO A 20 -5.05 -4.22 20.44
N ILE A 21 -3.77 -4.57 20.22
CA ILE A 21 -3.28 -5.00 18.90
C ILE A 21 -3.94 -6.31 18.50
N MET A 22 -3.99 -7.28 19.42
CA MET A 22 -4.70 -8.56 19.18
C MET A 22 -6.20 -8.34 18.95
N GLY A 23 -6.85 -7.46 19.72
CA GLY A 23 -8.26 -7.14 19.54
C GLY A 23 -8.55 -6.51 18.17
N ALA A 24 -7.74 -5.54 17.76
CA ALA A 24 -7.89 -4.89 16.45
C ALA A 24 -7.68 -5.88 15.29
N THR A 25 -6.64 -6.71 15.37
CA THR A 25 -6.37 -7.73 14.33
C THR A 25 -7.48 -8.78 14.25
N ALA A 26 -7.97 -9.27 15.40
CA ALA A 26 -9.10 -10.19 15.45
C ALA A 26 -10.37 -9.56 14.86
N TYR A 27 -10.66 -8.30 15.18
CA TYR A 27 -11.81 -7.57 14.63
C TYR A 27 -11.72 -7.42 13.10
N VAL A 28 -10.56 -7.03 12.57
CA VAL A 28 -10.36 -6.91 11.12
C VAL A 28 -10.51 -8.26 10.43
N LEU A 29 -9.99 -9.34 11.01
CA LEU A 29 -10.15 -10.69 10.46
C LEU A 29 -11.60 -11.15 10.51
N TYR A 30 -12.34 -10.85 11.57
CA TYR A 30 -13.77 -11.14 11.66
C TYR A 30 -14.57 -10.45 10.55
N GLU A 31 -14.32 -9.17 10.33
CA GLU A 31 -14.98 -8.39 9.27
C GLU A 31 -14.68 -8.92 7.87
N ARG A 32 -13.46 -9.45 7.65
CA ARG A 32 -13.02 -10.00 6.37
C ARG A 32 -13.47 -11.44 6.13
N LEU A 33 -13.30 -12.32 7.11
CA LEU A 33 -13.51 -13.76 6.97
C LEU A 33 -14.95 -14.17 7.26
N VAL A 34 -15.62 -13.48 8.20
CA VAL A 34 -16.98 -13.84 8.61
C VAL A 34 -18.01 -12.95 7.91
N LEU A 35 -17.82 -11.63 7.92
CA LEU A 35 -18.77 -10.71 7.27
C LEU A 35 -18.50 -10.48 5.78
N GLY A 36 -17.34 -10.92 5.27
CA GLY A 36 -17.01 -10.81 3.84
C GLY A 36 -16.93 -9.37 3.32
N LYS A 37 -16.69 -8.37 4.19
CA LYS A 37 -16.67 -6.97 3.75
C LYS A 37 -15.52 -6.75 2.76
N PRO A 38 -15.78 -6.16 1.58
CA PRO A 38 -14.74 -5.91 0.59
C PRO A 38 -13.67 -4.98 1.19
N GLN A 39 -12.40 -5.35 1.01
CA GLN A 39 -11.28 -4.50 1.41
C GLN A 39 -11.36 -3.18 0.64
N ARG A 40 -11.42 -2.04 1.34
CA ARG A 40 -11.28 -0.73 0.70
C ARG A 40 -9.90 -0.66 0.04
N THR A 41 -9.89 -0.80 -1.29
CA THR A 41 -8.70 -0.54 -2.09
C THR A 41 -8.55 0.97 -2.22
N LEU A 42 -7.39 1.50 -1.84
CA LEU A 42 -7.04 2.86 -2.21
C LEU A 42 -7.03 2.95 -3.75
N PRO A 43 -7.52 4.04 -4.37
CA PRO A 43 -7.35 4.26 -5.80
C PRO A 43 -5.86 4.13 -6.13
N ARG A 44 -5.50 3.08 -6.87
CA ARG A 44 -4.13 2.89 -7.32
C ARG A 44 -3.92 3.90 -8.44
N GLU A 45 -3.03 4.87 -8.26
CA GLU A 45 -2.57 5.71 -9.35
C GLU A 45 -1.95 4.77 -10.39
N THR A 46 -2.67 4.51 -11.48
CA THR A 46 -2.14 3.82 -12.64
C THR A 46 -1.00 4.67 -13.20
N PRO A 47 0.23 4.14 -13.31
CA PRO A 47 1.28 4.83 -14.03
C PRO A 47 0.76 5.11 -15.45
N GLN A 48 0.61 6.39 -15.78
CA GLN A 48 0.26 6.82 -17.14
C GLN A 48 1.29 6.17 -18.08
N PRO A 49 0.87 5.37 -19.08
CA PRO A 49 1.81 4.99 -20.12
C PRO A 49 2.30 6.26 -20.78
N LEU A 50 3.62 6.40 -20.90
CA LEU A 50 4.29 7.46 -21.64
C LEU A 50 3.96 7.31 -23.13
N SER A 51 2.71 7.59 -23.50
CA SER A 51 2.23 7.58 -24.86
C SER A 51 2.48 8.97 -25.46
N LYS A 52 3.24 8.95 -26.56
CA LYS A 52 3.47 10.02 -27.55
C LYS A 52 4.65 10.94 -27.30
N THR A 53 5.85 10.40 -27.48
CA THR A 53 7.04 11.20 -27.89
C THR A 53 7.44 10.95 -29.35
N ASN A 54 6.78 10.01 -30.05
CA ASN A 54 7.07 9.70 -31.46
C ASN A 54 6.47 10.70 -32.46
N ASP A 55 5.66 11.67 -32.02
CA ASP A 55 5.04 12.67 -32.90
C ASP A 55 5.98 13.86 -33.25
N LEU A 56 7.26 13.81 -32.85
CA LEU A 56 8.24 14.90 -33.08
C LEU A 56 9.30 14.60 -34.15
N LEU A 57 9.25 13.45 -34.83
CA LEU A 57 10.15 13.17 -35.95
C LEU A 57 9.41 13.47 -37.26
N PRO A 58 9.82 14.49 -38.04
CA PRO A 58 9.26 14.69 -39.37
C PRO A 58 9.63 13.49 -40.25
N GLU A 59 8.60 12.78 -40.70
CA GLU A 59 8.63 11.82 -41.80
C GLU A 59 9.08 12.56 -43.06
N ASN A 60 10.40 12.59 -43.30
CA ASN A 60 10.96 12.93 -44.60
C ASN A 60 10.84 11.66 -45.44
N SER A 61 9.78 11.63 -46.24
CA SER A 61 9.60 10.71 -47.34
C SER A 61 9.76 11.48 -48.65
N ASN A 62 10.59 10.91 -49.53
CA ASN A 62 10.54 10.98 -51.00
C ASN A 62 11.58 11.87 -51.72
N ALA A 63 12.65 11.21 -52.18
CA ALA A 63 13.27 11.53 -53.47
C ALA A 63 13.53 10.21 -54.22
N GLY A 64 12.48 9.78 -54.93
CA GLY A 64 12.49 9.03 -56.19
C GLY A 64 13.79 8.36 -56.64
N SER A 65 13.80 7.04 -56.51
CA SER A 65 14.51 6.13 -57.40
C SER A 65 13.72 6.04 -58.72
N GLU A 66 14.15 6.72 -59.79
CA GLU A 66 13.86 6.32 -61.17
C GLU A 66 15.04 6.70 -62.09
N ARG A 67 15.77 5.65 -62.50
CA ARG A 67 16.47 5.42 -63.79
C ARG A 67 17.37 6.51 -64.39
#